data_AF-A0A550H9T9-F1
#
_entry.id   AF-A0A550H9T9-F1
#
_cell.length_a   1.000
_cell.length_b   1.000
_cell.length_c   1.000
_cell.angle_alpha   90.00
_cell.angle_beta   90.00
_cell.angle_gamma   90.00
#
_symmetry.space_group_name_H-M   'P 1'
#
loop_
_entity.id
_entity.type
_entity.pdbx_description
1 polymer ?
#
loop_
_entity_poly.entity_id
_entity_poly.type
_entity_poly.pdbx_seq_one_letter_code
_entity_poly.pdbx_strand_id
1 'polypeptide(L)' 'MTRFLDGALGAKTFLYPTPTCVIGTYDASGKANVMTAAWVGICCSSPPCIAVSLRKAP' A
#
# COMPACT_ATOMS: atom_id res chain seq x y z
N MET A 1 24.52 -13.20 0.72
CA MET A 1 24.00 -12.28 1.75
C MET A 1 22.71 -12.87 2.30
N THR A 2 22.81 -13.95 3.07
CA THR A 2 21.68 -14.77 3.52
C THR A 2 21.98 -15.19 4.96
N ARG A 3 21.19 -14.67 5.92
CA ARG A 3 21.04 -15.03 7.36
C ARG A 3 21.21 -13.84 8.31
N PHE A 4 20.12 -13.08 8.45
CA PHE A 4 19.83 -12.26 9.64
C PHE A 4 18.32 -12.28 10.01
N LEU A 5 17.54 -13.22 9.47
CA LEU A 5 16.08 -13.27 9.64
C LEU A 5 15.61 -14.25 10.73
N ASP A 6 16.54 -14.88 11.47
CA ASP A 6 16.24 -15.98 12.40
C ASP A 6 15.97 -15.49 13.84
N GLY A 7 15.10 -14.49 14.00
CA GLY A 7 14.58 -14.03 15.31
C GLY A 7 13.08 -14.30 15.45
N ALA A 8 12.53 -14.19 16.67
CA ALA A 8 11.11 -14.49 16.98
C ALA A 8 10.09 -13.75 16.09
N LEU A 9 10.48 -12.61 15.50
CA LEU A 9 9.63 -11.85 14.59
C LEU A 9 9.78 -12.27 13.12
N GLY A 10 10.91 -12.84 12.73
CA GLY A 10 11.20 -13.19 11.34
C GLY A 10 11.14 -12.00 10.38
N ALA A 11 11.15 -12.28 9.07
CA ALA A 11 10.87 -11.26 8.05
C ALA A 11 9.37 -10.96 8.03
N LYS A 12 8.99 -9.76 8.46
CA LYS A 12 7.61 -9.26 8.45
C LYS A 12 7.58 -7.83 7.94
N THR A 13 6.48 -7.45 7.30
CA THR A 13 6.26 -6.10 6.78
C THR A 13 5.69 -5.17 7.85
N PHE A 14 6.36 -5.10 9.00
CA PHE A 14 5.94 -4.19 10.07
C PHE A 14 6.52 -2.80 9.80
N LEU A 15 5.64 -1.85 9.54
CA LEU A 15 5.94 -0.42 9.46
C LEU A 15 4.93 0.31 10.34
N TYR A 16 5.40 1.15 11.26
CA TYR A 16 4.52 1.88 12.18
C TYR A 16 4.86 3.38 12.18
N PRO A 17 3.86 4.28 12.01
CA PRO A 17 2.48 3.98 11.63
C PRO A 17 2.38 3.53 10.16
N THR A 18 1.42 2.66 9.86
CA THR A 18 0.91 2.56 8.48
C THR A 18 -0.28 3.50 8.33
N PRO A 19 -0.39 4.23 7.22
CA PRO A 19 -1.58 5.03 6.97
C PRO A 19 -2.80 4.12 6.79
N THR A 20 -3.98 4.62 7.13
CA THR A 20 -5.26 3.99 6.74
C THR A 20 -5.89 4.87 5.69
N CYS A 21 -5.70 4.51 4.41
CA CYS A 21 -6.27 5.25 3.28
C CYS A 21 -7.48 4.50 2.69
N VAL A 22 -8.51 5.26 2.29
CA VAL A 22 -9.60 4.75 1.45
C VAL A 22 -9.36 5.22 0.02
N ILE A 23 -9.16 4.28 -0.90
CA ILE A 23 -8.94 4.56 -2.32
C ILE A 23 -10.26 4.35 -3.05
N GLY A 24 -10.77 5.42 -3.67
CA GLY A 24 -11.97 5.39 -4.48
C GLY A 24 -11.66 5.36 -5.97
N THR A 25 -12.45 4.60 -6.73
CA THR A 25 -12.37 4.54 -8.19
C THR A 25 -13.78 4.47 -8.77
N TYR A 26 -13.90 4.82 -10.04
CA TYR A 26 -15.08 4.52 -10.85
C TYR A 26 -14.66 3.61 -12.00
N ASP A 27 -15.49 2.61 -12.31
CA ASP A 27 -15.26 1.80 -13.51
C ASP A 27 -15.71 2.54 -14.79
N ALA A 28 -15.55 1.90 -15.95
CA ALA A 28 -15.92 2.49 -17.24
C ALA A 28 -17.42 2.80 -17.38
N SER A 29 -18.28 2.18 -16.57
CA SER A 29 -19.73 2.46 -16.51
C SER A 29 -20.09 3.56 -15.51
N GLY A 30 -19.11 4.13 -14.81
CA GLY A 30 -19.32 5.12 -13.76
C GLY A 30 -19.75 4.52 -12.43
N LYS A 31 -19.64 3.19 -12.24
CA LYS A 31 -19.96 2.56 -10.96
C LYS A 31 -18.84 2.82 -9.96
N ALA A 32 -19.18 3.36 -8.80
CA ALA A 32 -18.25 3.62 -7.72
C ALA A 32 -17.74 2.32 -7.07
N ASN A 33 -16.47 2.33 -6.66
CA ASN A 33 -15.85 1.30 -5.84
C ASN A 33 -14.83 1.93 -4.87
N VAL A 34 -14.62 1.27 -3.73
CA VAL A 34 -13.66 1.70 -2.71
C VAL A 34 -12.88 0.52 -2.15
N MET A 35 -11.65 0.78 -1.71
CA MET A 35 -10.85 -0.18 -0.94
C MET A 35 -10.03 0.51 0.14
N THR A 36 -9.73 -0.20 1.23
CA THR A 36 -8.79 0.26 2.26
C THR A 36 -7.37 -0.18 1.93
N ALA A 37 -6.38 0.72 1.99
CA ALA A 37 -4.98 0.40 1.73
C ALA A 37 -4.05 0.97 2.80
N ALA A 38 -3.16 0.10 3.30
CA ALA A 38 -2.06 0.46 4.20
C ALA A 38 -0.73 0.68 3.48
N TRP A 39 -0.57 0.10 2.29
CA TRP A 39 0.61 0.25 1.43
C TRP A 39 0.47 1.49 0.54
N VAL A 40 0.50 2.66 1.18
CA VAL A 40 0.34 3.96 0.54
C VAL A 40 1.37 4.94 1.10
N GLY A 41 1.94 5.80 0.26
CA GLY A 41 2.87 6.84 0.74
C GLY A 41 3.21 7.90 -0.31
N ILE A 42 3.69 9.05 0.16
CA ILE A 42 4.23 10.11 -0.72
C ILE A 42 5.52 9.60 -1.36
N CYS A 43 5.65 9.73 -2.68
CA CYS A 43 6.83 9.27 -3.42
C CYS A 43 7.61 10.40 -4.12
N CYS A 44 6.98 11.55 -4.36
CA CYS A 44 7.63 12.73 -4.95
C CYS A 44 7.07 14.01 -4.33
N SER A 45 7.92 15.03 -4.18
CA SER A 45 7.52 16.37 -3.70
C SER A 45 7.20 17.32 -4.86
N SER A 46 7.82 17.13 -6.02
CA SER A 46 7.60 17.95 -7.21
C SER A 46 7.71 17.09 -8.49
N PRO A 47 6.60 16.88 -9.21
CA PRO A 47 5.24 17.16 -8.77
C PRO A 47 4.90 16.33 -7.51
N PRO A 48 3.98 16.80 -6.64
CA PRO A 48 3.52 16.01 -5.49
C PRO A 48 2.83 14.71 -5.95
N CYS A 49 3.31 13.55 -5.48
CA CYS A 49 2.81 12.24 -5.90
C CYS A 49 2.63 11.27 -4.71
N ILE A 50 1.64 10.38 -4.85
CA ILE A 50 1.40 9.25 -3.93
C ILE A 50 1.50 7.95 -4.71
N ALA A 51 2.20 6.97 -4.14
CA ALA A 51 2.21 5.60 -4.62
C ALA A 51 1.23 4.74 -3.80
N VAL A 52 0.48 3.86 -4.47
CA VAL A 52 -0.45 2.89 -3.86
C VAL A 52 -0.14 1.51 -4.44
N SER A 53 0.20 0.53 -3.59
CA SER A 53 0.45 -0.84 -4.06
C SER A 53 -0.86 -1.63 -4.13
N LEU A 54 -1.29 -1.96 -5.36
CA LEU A 54 -2.51 -2.73 -5.62
C LEU A 54 -2.20 -4.19 -5.87
N ARG A 55 -2.98 -5.08 -5.27
CA ARG A 55 -2.99 -6.50 -5.66
C ARG A 55 -3.93 -6.69 -6.85
N LYS A 56 -3.65 -7.69 -7.68
CA LYS A 56 -4.66 -8.21 -8.62
C LYS A 56 -5.80 -8.85 -7.80
N ALA A 57 -7.04 -8.57 -8.18
CA ALA A 57 -8.19 -9.31 -7.64
C ALA A 57 -8.15 -10.77 -8.15
N PRO A 58 -8.57 -11.76 -7.35
CA PRO A 58 -8.69 -13.14 -7.81
C PRO A 58 -9.65 -13.26 -8.99
#